data_AF-A0A2E5VBT3-F1
#
_entry.id   AF-A0A2E5VBT3-F1
#
_cell.length_a   1.000
_cell.length_b   1.000
_cell.length_c   1.000
_cell.angle_alpha   90.00
_cell.angle_beta   90.00
_cell.angle_gamma   90.00
#
_symmetry.space_group_name_H-M   'P 1'
#
loop_
_entity.id
_entity.type
_entity.pdbx_description
1 polymer ?
#
loop_
_entity_poly.entity_id
_entity_poly.type
_entity_poly.pdbx_seq_one_letter_code
_entity_poly.pdbx_strand_id
1 'polypeptide(L)'
;MDIYLGLGSNLGDRKNNLSKAIYLLEKSGVLILKISPIIETPALLIEDSPSDWDLPFLNLVVFCRVTKDPELFFLDIQKIESQLGRVNNKKWSPRSIDIDILTWGNKIISSKNLRIPHPKIKERNFVLTPLLSLNPKLKIPGIKKNIIDLSTSIENHIPLWMGIINITPDSFSDGGAYKNIDDINNRINRMVENGVNIIDIGGESTRPNAKIISSDEEWERIFPMLQLLKEKRKHNVLYPHISVDTYHPETAIKAIELGVEIINDVSGLTTPEMQDVAKNSKQDWIAMHNLGIPANKDKIIADESLDKINETIDKWLIKNIKIWEKSGIDLSRIIFDPGIGFGKNSTQSYKILSCVGRFKKYGLRVLVGHSRKSFLNNISKNQKNKDIETLGISMKLLKQKVDILRVHNVEIHTRAYRSSLKV
;
A
#
# COMPACT_ATOMS: atom_id res chain seq x y z
N MET A 1 12.16 19.52 -13.79
CA MET A 1 10.79 19.67 -13.25
C MET A 1 10.35 18.35 -12.68
N ASP A 2 9.77 18.37 -11.49
CA ASP A 2 9.19 17.19 -10.84
C ASP A 2 7.75 16.99 -11.34
N ILE A 3 7.45 15.80 -11.85
CA ILE A 3 6.18 15.49 -12.53
C ILE A 3 5.65 14.11 -12.11
N TYR A 4 4.35 13.89 -12.31
CA TYR A 4 3.71 12.60 -12.12
C TYR A 4 3.12 12.12 -13.45
N LEU A 5 3.39 10.87 -13.81
CA LEU A 5 2.88 10.21 -15.02
C LEU A 5 1.98 9.06 -14.61
N GLY A 6 0.79 8.95 -15.21
CA GLY A 6 -0.10 7.79 -15.05
C GLY A 6 0.15 6.82 -16.19
N LEU A 7 0.44 5.56 -15.88
CA LEU A 7 0.65 4.51 -16.87
C LEU A 7 -0.46 3.46 -16.75
N GLY A 8 -0.98 3.00 -17.89
CA GLY A 8 -2.04 1.99 -17.95
C GLY A 8 -1.83 0.98 -19.08
N SER A 9 -2.14 -0.30 -18.84
CA SER A 9 -2.08 -1.35 -19.87
C SER A 9 -3.18 -2.39 -19.66
N ASN A 10 -3.93 -2.73 -20.71
CA ASN A 10 -4.95 -3.79 -20.67
C ASN A 10 -4.87 -4.81 -21.82
N LEU A 11 -3.85 -4.74 -22.69
CA LEU A 11 -3.67 -5.64 -23.83
C LEU A 11 -2.31 -6.34 -23.78
N GLY A 12 -2.28 -7.63 -24.11
CA GLY A 12 -1.05 -8.45 -24.15
C GLY A 12 -0.42 -8.68 -22.78
N ASP A 13 0.91 -8.74 -22.72
CA ASP A 13 1.66 -8.81 -21.46
C ASP A 13 1.71 -7.45 -20.76
N ARG A 14 0.64 -7.14 -20.01
CA ARG A 14 0.40 -5.85 -19.37
C ARG A 14 1.54 -5.42 -18.43
N LYS A 15 2.10 -6.36 -17.66
CA LYS A 15 3.21 -6.05 -16.73
C LYS A 15 4.49 -5.72 -17.52
N ASN A 16 4.82 -6.50 -18.53
CA ASN A 16 5.97 -6.24 -19.38
C ASN A 16 5.84 -4.93 -20.16
N ASN A 17 4.64 -4.59 -20.65
CA ASN A 17 4.39 -3.31 -21.31
C ASN A 17 4.68 -2.12 -20.38
N LEU A 18 4.20 -2.17 -19.13
CA LEU A 18 4.49 -1.16 -18.12
C LEU A 18 6.00 -1.06 -17.82
N SER A 19 6.68 -2.20 -17.62
CA SER A 19 8.13 -2.22 -17.35
C SER A 19 8.94 -1.65 -18.53
N LYS A 20 8.59 -2.00 -19.76
CA LYS A 20 9.23 -1.47 -20.97
C LYS A 20 8.96 0.02 -21.15
N ALA A 21 7.76 0.50 -20.83
CA ALA A 21 7.44 1.93 -20.87
C ALA A 21 8.32 2.73 -19.90
N ILE A 22 8.51 2.23 -18.67
CA ILE A 22 9.41 2.85 -17.68
C ILE A 22 10.85 2.86 -18.20
N TYR A 23 11.34 1.73 -18.72
CA TYR A 23 12.68 1.66 -19.31
C TYR A 23 12.87 2.65 -20.47
N LEU A 24 11.89 2.79 -21.36
CA LEU A 24 11.96 3.73 -22.48
C LEU A 24 11.90 5.19 -22.02
N LEU A 25 11.15 5.51 -20.95
CA LEU A 25 11.18 6.83 -20.31
C LEU A 25 12.59 7.13 -19.76
N GLU A 26 13.23 6.18 -19.08
CA GLU A 26 14.61 6.36 -18.61
C GLU A 26 15.58 6.59 -19.77
N LYS A 27 15.44 5.83 -20.86
CA LYS A 27 16.25 6.01 -22.07
C LYS A 27 16.02 7.33 -22.79
N SER A 28 14.86 7.97 -22.62
CA SER A 28 14.61 9.32 -23.14
C SER A 28 15.09 10.44 -22.22
N GLY A 29 15.79 10.11 -21.13
CA GLY A 29 16.38 11.08 -20.20
C GLY A 29 15.48 11.46 -19.03
N VAL A 30 14.41 10.70 -18.77
CA VAL A 30 13.58 10.88 -17.57
C VAL A 30 14.26 10.24 -16.36
N LEU A 31 14.44 11.00 -15.28
CA LEU A 31 14.92 10.45 -14.02
C LEU A 31 13.74 9.93 -13.19
N ILE A 32 13.60 8.60 -13.10
CA ILE A 32 12.58 7.96 -12.28
C ILE A 32 12.96 8.08 -10.80
N LEU A 33 12.05 8.59 -9.97
CA LEU A 33 12.30 8.83 -8.54
C LEU A 33 11.54 7.83 -7.65
N LYS A 34 10.26 7.58 -7.95
CA LYS A 34 9.42 6.58 -7.28
C LYS A 34 8.38 6.02 -8.26
N ILE A 35 7.98 4.78 -8.04
CA ILE A 35 6.92 4.09 -8.78
C ILE A 35 5.92 3.57 -7.76
N SER A 36 4.63 3.82 -7.97
CA SER A 36 3.59 3.30 -7.09
C SER A 36 3.45 1.78 -7.22
N PRO A 37 2.80 1.10 -6.28
CA PRO A 37 2.31 -0.25 -6.53
C PRO A 37 1.42 -0.30 -7.78
N ILE A 38 1.46 -1.42 -8.50
CA ILE A 38 0.49 -1.69 -9.57
C ILE A 38 -0.87 -1.97 -8.92
N ILE A 39 -1.91 -1.33 -9.44
CA ILE A 39 -3.28 -1.69 -9.13
C ILE A 39 -3.99 -2.22 -10.38
N GLU A 40 -4.93 -3.13 -10.20
CA GLU A 40 -5.77 -3.61 -11.30
C GLU A 40 -7.19 -3.05 -11.15
N THR A 41 -7.75 -2.57 -12.25
CA THR A 41 -9.12 -2.04 -12.31
C THR A 41 -9.89 -2.56 -13.52
N PRO A 42 -11.24 -2.62 -13.46
CA PRO A 42 -12.07 -2.83 -14.65
C PRO A 42 -11.78 -1.79 -15.74
N ALA A 43 -12.06 -2.16 -16.99
CA ALA A 43 -12.04 -1.20 -18.09
C ALA A 43 -13.16 -0.16 -17.91
N LEU A 44 -12.88 1.09 -18.27
CA LEU A 44 -13.92 2.09 -18.47
C LEU A 44 -14.48 1.91 -19.88
N LEU A 45 -15.73 1.47 -19.99
CA LEU A 45 -16.42 1.21 -21.27
C LEU A 45 -17.49 2.28 -21.52
N ILE A 46 -17.68 2.66 -22.78
CA ILE A 46 -18.85 3.45 -23.21
C ILE A 46 -20.00 2.46 -23.41
N GLU A 47 -21.24 2.92 -23.26
CA GLU A 47 -22.41 2.19 -23.77
C GLU A 47 -22.15 1.69 -25.20
N ASP A 48 -22.56 0.46 -25.49
CA ASP A 48 -22.30 -0.26 -26.76
C ASP A 48 -20.83 -0.60 -27.08
N SER A 49 -19.91 -0.53 -26.12
CA SER A 49 -18.55 -1.04 -26.32
C SER A 49 -18.58 -2.56 -26.60
N PRO A 50 -17.74 -3.07 -27.53
CA PRO A 50 -17.58 -4.50 -27.75
C PRO A 50 -17.27 -5.24 -26.46
N SER A 51 -17.86 -6.42 -26.26
CA SER A 51 -17.68 -7.21 -25.03
C SER A 51 -16.23 -7.65 -24.80
N ASP A 52 -15.47 -7.84 -25.87
CA ASP A 52 -14.04 -8.15 -25.83
C ASP A 52 -13.15 -6.96 -25.39
N TRP A 53 -13.72 -5.77 -25.20
CA TRP A 53 -13.01 -4.61 -24.64
C TRP A 53 -12.96 -4.60 -23.11
N ASP A 54 -13.75 -5.45 -22.43
CA ASP A 54 -13.78 -5.56 -20.97
C ASP A 54 -12.55 -6.31 -20.43
N LEU A 55 -11.37 -5.82 -20.79
CA LEU A 55 -10.08 -6.30 -20.32
C LEU A 55 -9.58 -5.42 -19.17
N PRO A 56 -9.26 -6.00 -17.99
CA PRO A 56 -8.82 -5.23 -16.84
C PRO A 56 -7.50 -4.50 -17.12
N PHE A 57 -7.42 -3.25 -16.66
CA PHE A 57 -6.20 -2.44 -16.73
C PHE A 57 -5.31 -2.70 -15.52
N LEU A 58 -4.01 -2.87 -15.77
CA LEU A 58 -2.98 -2.57 -14.78
C LEU A 58 -2.66 -1.09 -14.88
N ASN A 59 -2.69 -0.39 -13.74
CA ASN A 59 -2.38 1.03 -13.63
C ASN A 59 -1.32 1.28 -12.57
N LEU A 60 -0.47 2.27 -12.79
CA LEU A 60 0.48 2.79 -11.81
C LEU A 60 0.73 4.27 -12.05
N VAL A 61 1.39 4.92 -11.10
CA VAL A 61 1.91 6.27 -11.26
C VAL A 61 3.41 6.27 -11.05
N VAL A 62 4.10 7.04 -11.88
CA VAL A 62 5.55 7.28 -11.80
C VAL A 62 5.77 8.72 -11.36
N PHE A 63 6.50 8.90 -10.26
CA PHE A 63 7.07 10.18 -9.88
C PHE A 63 8.48 10.30 -10.46
N CYS A 64 8.72 11.35 -11.26
CA CYS A 64 9.97 11.50 -11.99
C CYS A 64 10.37 12.96 -12.20
N ARG A 65 11.59 13.17 -12.67
CA ARG A 65 12.13 14.48 -13.05
C ARG A 65 12.47 14.53 -14.53
N VAL A 66 12.03 15.60 -15.18
CA VAL A 66 12.23 15.86 -16.61
C VAL A 66 12.78 17.27 -16.82
N THR A 67 13.72 17.46 -17.74
CA THR A 67 14.31 18.76 -18.08
C THR A 67 13.72 19.38 -19.35
N LYS A 68 13.07 18.58 -20.19
CA LYS A 68 12.46 18.98 -21.46
C LYS A 68 11.21 19.86 -21.29
N ASP A 69 10.85 20.59 -22.33
CA ASP A 69 9.57 21.31 -22.43
C ASP A 69 8.37 20.33 -22.41
N PRO A 70 7.23 20.67 -21.76
CA PRO A 70 6.04 19.82 -21.70
C PRO A 70 5.51 19.34 -23.05
N GLU A 71 5.48 20.18 -24.08
CA GLU A 71 4.95 19.79 -25.39
C GLU A 71 5.92 18.86 -26.12
N LEU A 72 7.23 19.17 -26.04
CA LEU A 72 8.25 18.29 -26.60
C LEU A 72 8.33 16.94 -25.87
N PHE A 73 8.02 16.91 -24.57
CA PHE A 73 7.96 15.69 -23.78
C PHE A 73 6.70 14.87 -24.08
N PHE A 74 5.56 15.54 -24.31
CA PHE A 74 4.34 14.89 -24.79
C PHE A 74 4.57 14.15 -26.12
N LEU A 75 5.35 14.74 -27.04
CA LEU A 75 5.75 14.05 -28.28
C LEU A 75 6.61 12.81 -28.04
N ASP A 76 7.51 12.83 -27.04
CA ASP A 76 8.31 11.66 -26.70
C ASP A 76 7.44 10.53 -26.12
N ILE A 77 6.46 10.87 -25.29
CA ILE A 77 5.46 9.92 -24.80
C ILE A 77 4.74 9.25 -25.97
N GLN A 78 4.24 10.01 -26.94
CA GLN A 78 3.55 9.46 -28.10
C GLN A 78 4.44 8.49 -28.91
N LYS A 79 5.74 8.79 -29.03
CA LYS A 79 6.70 7.90 -29.68
C LYS A 79 6.89 6.60 -28.89
N ILE A 80 7.02 6.67 -27.57
CA ILE A 80 7.15 5.50 -26.70
C ILE A 80 5.91 4.60 -26.82
N GLU A 81 4.72 5.20 -26.79
CA GLU A 81 3.48 4.45 -26.93
C GLU A 81 3.38 3.75 -28.30
N SER A 82 3.71 4.46 -29.37
CA SER A 82 3.75 3.89 -30.73
C SER A 82 4.76 2.74 -30.84
N GLN A 83 5.96 2.88 -30.25
CA GLN A 83 6.98 1.84 -30.20
C GLN A 83 6.50 0.58 -29.46
N LEU A 84 5.66 0.75 -28.45
CA LEU A 84 5.05 -0.35 -27.69
C LEU A 84 3.74 -0.86 -28.32
N GLY A 85 3.45 -0.49 -29.58
CA GLY A 85 2.34 -1.02 -30.34
C GLY A 85 0.99 -0.36 -30.06
N ARG A 86 0.96 0.85 -29.47
CA ARG A 86 -0.27 1.64 -29.39
C ARG A 86 -0.68 2.05 -30.81
N VAL A 87 -1.79 1.50 -31.27
CA VAL A 87 -2.42 1.87 -32.54
C VAL A 87 -3.49 2.93 -32.26
N ASN A 88 -3.64 3.91 -33.16
CA ASN A 88 -4.72 4.90 -33.10
C ASN A 88 -6.07 4.21 -33.36
N ASN A 89 -6.72 3.80 -32.28
CA ASN A 89 -8.01 3.13 -32.31
C ASN A 89 -9.12 4.01 -31.71
N LYS A 90 -10.36 3.56 -31.84
CA LYS A 90 -11.55 4.19 -31.24
C LYS A 90 -11.32 4.49 -29.74
N LYS A 91 -11.94 5.57 -29.26
CA LYS A 91 -11.86 6.00 -27.85
C LYS A 91 -12.24 4.85 -26.91
N TRP A 92 -11.42 4.63 -25.88
CA TRP A 92 -11.54 3.56 -24.86
C TRP A 92 -11.34 2.12 -25.35
N SER A 93 -10.83 1.93 -26.57
CA SER A 93 -10.37 0.61 -27.02
C SER A 93 -9.20 0.07 -26.17
N PRO A 94 -9.03 -1.26 -26.12
CA PRO A 94 -7.86 -1.89 -25.54
C PRO A 94 -6.56 -1.37 -26.13
N ARG A 95 -5.56 -1.21 -25.28
CA ARG A 95 -4.25 -0.64 -25.64
C ARG A 95 -3.12 -1.30 -24.89
N SER A 96 -2.02 -1.49 -25.60
CA SER A 96 -0.78 -2.06 -25.04
C SER A 96 -0.20 -1.16 -23.95
N ILE A 97 -0.28 0.17 -24.12
CA ILE A 97 0.15 1.15 -23.14
C ILE A 97 -0.60 2.49 -23.31
N ASP A 98 -0.81 3.19 -22.20
CA ASP A 98 -1.27 4.58 -22.10
C ASP A 98 -0.38 5.31 -21.09
N ILE A 99 0.11 6.49 -21.43
CA ILE A 99 0.94 7.33 -20.57
C ILE A 99 0.35 8.74 -20.53
N ASP A 100 -0.28 9.09 -19.40
CA ASP A 100 -0.88 10.41 -19.17
C ASP A 100 0.07 11.29 -18.35
N ILE A 101 0.34 12.52 -18.79
CA ILE A 101 1.01 13.54 -17.96
C ILE A 101 -0.01 14.08 -16.95
N LEU A 102 0.14 13.70 -15.69
CA LEU A 102 -0.82 14.06 -14.64
C LEU A 102 -0.61 15.47 -14.09
N THR A 103 0.64 15.86 -13.87
CA THR A 103 1.03 17.16 -13.31
C THR A 103 2.37 17.62 -13.88
N TRP A 104 2.69 18.91 -13.77
CA TRP A 104 3.97 19.48 -14.21
C TRP A 104 4.48 20.53 -13.23
N GLY A 105 5.09 20.07 -12.13
CA GLY A 105 5.34 20.91 -10.96
C GLY A 105 4.06 21.64 -10.52
N ASN A 106 4.17 22.95 -10.30
CA ASN A 106 3.05 23.79 -9.92
C ASN A 106 2.36 24.49 -11.11
N LYS A 107 2.65 24.07 -12.36
CA LYS A 107 2.12 24.74 -13.56
C LYS A 107 0.70 24.29 -13.89
N ILE A 108 -0.07 25.22 -14.46
CA ILE A 108 -1.29 24.96 -15.21
C ILE A 108 -0.96 25.26 -16.67
N ILE A 109 -1.16 24.28 -17.55
CA ILE A 109 -0.85 24.37 -18.97
C ILE A 109 -2.12 24.01 -19.73
N SER A 110 -2.49 24.86 -20.67
CA SER A 110 -3.62 24.62 -21.57
C SER A 110 -3.20 25.04 -22.97
N SER A 111 -2.88 24.06 -23.81
CA SER A 111 -2.62 24.24 -25.23
C SER A 111 -3.59 23.41 -26.07
N LYS A 112 -3.43 23.46 -27.40
CA LYS A 112 -4.29 22.71 -28.33
C LYS A 112 -4.22 21.20 -28.06
N ASN A 113 -3.04 20.70 -27.69
CA ASN A 113 -2.76 19.26 -27.57
C ASN A 113 -2.54 18.80 -26.13
N LEU A 114 -2.28 19.71 -25.19
CA LEU A 114 -1.88 19.35 -23.83
C LEU A 114 -2.65 20.15 -22.78
N ARG A 115 -3.20 19.44 -21.79
CA ARG A 115 -3.85 20.05 -20.62
C ARG A 115 -3.27 19.46 -19.35
N ILE A 116 -2.67 20.31 -18.52
CA ILE A 116 -2.04 19.95 -17.26
C ILE A 116 -2.53 20.90 -16.16
N PRO A 117 -2.90 20.40 -14.96
CA PRO A 117 -3.02 18.98 -14.59
C PRO A 117 -4.01 18.21 -15.46
N HIS A 118 -3.87 16.89 -15.52
CA HIS A 118 -4.76 16.06 -16.34
C HIS A 118 -6.23 16.31 -15.94
N PRO A 119 -7.14 16.64 -16.88
CA PRO A 119 -8.49 17.13 -16.53
C PRO A 119 -9.30 16.20 -15.63
N LYS A 120 -9.13 14.88 -15.78
CA LYS A 120 -9.83 13.85 -15.00
C LYS A 120 -9.04 13.30 -13.80
N ILE A 121 -7.95 13.95 -13.39
CA ILE A 121 -7.07 13.47 -12.30
C ILE A 121 -7.85 13.22 -10.99
N LYS A 122 -8.85 14.05 -10.70
CA LYS A 122 -9.70 13.95 -9.49
C LYS A 122 -10.85 12.94 -9.58
N GLU A 123 -11.13 12.43 -10.77
CA GLU A 123 -12.28 11.55 -11.05
C GLU A 123 -11.87 10.08 -11.18
N ARG A 124 -10.57 9.81 -11.35
CA ARG A 124 -10.05 8.49 -11.67
C ARG A 124 -9.40 7.84 -10.46
N ASN A 125 -10.07 6.85 -9.87
CA ASN A 125 -9.55 6.14 -8.69
C ASN A 125 -8.26 5.35 -9.00
N PHE A 126 -8.13 4.88 -10.24
CA PHE A 126 -6.91 4.24 -10.73
C PHE A 126 -5.71 5.21 -10.88
N VAL A 127 -5.94 6.51 -10.73
CA VAL A 127 -4.89 7.54 -10.64
C VAL A 127 -4.70 7.98 -9.19
N LEU A 128 -5.79 8.26 -8.48
CA LEU A 128 -5.74 8.74 -7.09
C LEU A 128 -5.13 7.73 -6.12
N THR A 129 -5.39 6.43 -6.28
CA THR A 129 -4.84 5.40 -5.39
C THR A 129 -3.31 5.29 -5.52
N PRO A 130 -2.73 5.16 -6.73
CA PRO A 130 -1.29 5.29 -6.94
C PRO A 130 -0.69 6.60 -6.42
N LEU A 131 -1.32 7.75 -6.68
CA LEU A 131 -0.85 9.04 -6.15
C LEU A 131 -0.85 9.07 -4.63
N LEU A 132 -1.87 8.49 -4.00
CA LEU A 132 -1.98 8.39 -2.54
C LEU A 132 -0.84 7.55 -1.96
N SER A 133 -0.41 6.49 -2.63
CA SER A 133 0.74 5.69 -2.19
C SER A 133 2.08 6.43 -2.30
N LEU A 134 2.21 7.37 -3.25
CA LEU A 134 3.45 8.09 -3.50
C LEU A 134 3.58 9.37 -2.69
N ASN A 135 2.50 10.16 -2.61
CA ASN A 135 2.47 11.44 -1.95
C ASN A 135 1.03 11.82 -1.54
N PRO A 136 0.56 11.39 -0.36
CA PRO A 136 -0.78 11.71 0.14
C PRO A 136 -1.10 13.20 0.23
N LYS A 137 -0.09 14.03 0.48
CA LYS A 137 -0.23 15.47 0.70
C LYS A 137 0.01 16.30 -0.56
N LEU A 138 0.22 15.67 -1.72
CA LEU A 138 0.40 16.35 -3.00
C LEU A 138 -0.79 17.28 -3.27
N LYS A 139 -0.47 18.55 -3.55
CA LYS A 139 -1.44 19.55 -4.01
C LYS A 139 -1.37 19.64 -5.53
N ILE A 140 -2.51 19.45 -6.18
CA ILE A 140 -2.62 19.57 -7.63
C ILE A 140 -2.97 21.03 -7.96
N PRO A 141 -2.23 21.72 -8.85
CA PRO A 141 -2.56 23.08 -9.28
C PRO A 141 -4.02 23.22 -9.75
N GLY A 142 -4.72 24.24 -9.25
CA GLY A 142 -6.14 24.46 -9.57
C GLY A 142 -7.13 23.58 -8.78
N ILE A 143 -6.66 22.67 -7.91
CA ILE A 143 -7.51 21.86 -7.03
C ILE A 143 -7.23 22.22 -5.57
N LYS A 144 -8.29 22.58 -4.82
CA LYS A 144 -8.17 23.00 -3.41
C LYS A 144 -7.73 21.88 -2.46
N LYS A 145 -8.22 20.67 -2.70
CA LYS A 145 -7.95 19.47 -1.87
C LYS A 145 -6.64 18.81 -2.30
N ASN A 146 -5.88 18.26 -1.34
CA ASN A 146 -4.75 17.36 -1.64
C ASN A 146 -5.25 15.94 -2.00
N ILE A 147 -4.33 15.04 -2.37
CA ILE A 147 -4.68 13.67 -2.79
C ILE A 147 -5.45 12.90 -1.71
N ILE A 148 -5.02 12.97 -0.45
CA ILE A 148 -5.70 12.21 0.60
C ILE A 148 -7.12 12.72 0.85
N ASP A 149 -7.33 14.04 0.83
CA ASP A 149 -8.65 14.64 0.95
C ASP A 149 -9.55 14.29 -0.25
N LEU A 150 -8.99 14.23 -1.46
CA LEU A 150 -9.71 13.76 -2.65
C LEU A 150 -10.11 12.28 -2.51
N SER A 151 -9.22 11.44 -1.97
CA SER A 151 -9.47 10.01 -1.76
C SER A 151 -10.63 9.71 -0.81
N THR A 152 -11.03 10.67 0.03
CA THR A 152 -12.21 10.52 0.90
C THR A 152 -13.52 10.75 0.15
N SER A 153 -13.48 11.42 -1.01
CA SER A 153 -14.67 11.85 -1.76
C SER A 153 -15.03 10.89 -2.91
N ILE A 154 -14.16 9.93 -3.25
CA ILE A 154 -14.40 8.96 -4.32
C ILE A 154 -15.38 7.87 -3.91
N GLU A 155 -16.19 7.37 -4.85
CA GLU A 155 -17.17 6.31 -4.60
C GLU A 155 -16.50 4.94 -4.45
N ASN A 156 -15.64 4.57 -5.41
CA ASN A 156 -15.01 3.24 -5.47
C ASN A 156 -13.54 3.28 -5.04
N HIS A 157 -13.28 3.10 -3.75
CA HIS A 157 -11.91 3.08 -3.23
C HIS A 157 -11.19 1.77 -3.60
N ILE A 158 -9.93 1.88 -4.01
CA ILE A 158 -9.08 0.74 -4.36
C ILE A 158 -8.09 0.54 -3.20
N PRO A 159 -8.16 -0.55 -2.44
CA PRO A 159 -7.21 -0.81 -1.36
C PRO A 159 -5.87 -1.29 -1.94
N LEU A 160 -4.81 -1.15 -1.16
CA LEU A 160 -3.60 -1.93 -1.33
C LEU A 160 -3.67 -3.20 -0.47
N TRP A 161 -3.27 -4.33 -1.05
CA TRP A 161 -3.19 -5.60 -0.34
C TRP A 161 -1.80 -5.76 0.27
N MET A 162 -1.75 -5.77 1.60
CA MET A 162 -0.55 -6.10 2.35
C MET A 162 -0.60 -7.56 2.79
N GLY A 163 0.36 -8.34 2.32
CA GLY A 163 0.40 -9.77 2.54
C GLY A 163 1.41 -10.16 3.63
N ILE A 164 0.96 -10.96 4.60
CA ILE A 164 1.74 -11.29 5.81
C ILE A 164 2.66 -12.49 5.57
N ILE A 165 3.96 -12.35 5.84
CA ILE A 165 4.94 -13.42 5.94
C ILE A 165 5.58 -13.36 7.33
N ASN A 166 5.23 -14.33 8.18
CA ASN A 166 5.89 -14.48 9.48
C ASN A 166 7.00 -15.51 9.33
N ILE A 167 8.20 -15.17 9.80
CA ILE A 167 9.36 -16.06 9.85
C ILE A 167 9.48 -16.57 11.28
N THR A 168 9.41 -17.89 11.47
CA THR A 168 9.40 -18.54 12.79
C THR A 168 10.77 -19.14 13.12
N PRO A 169 11.10 -19.40 14.40
CA PRO A 169 12.39 -19.98 14.79
C PRO A 169 12.71 -21.31 14.10
N ASP A 170 11.69 -22.16 13.89
CA ASP A 170 11.79 -23.45 13.19
C ASP A 170 12.18 -23.32 11.70
N SER A 171 12.34 -22.08 11.21
CA SER A 171 12.76 -21.79 9.84
C SER A 171 14.25 -21.96 9.59
N PHE A 172 15.09 -22.13 10.63
CA PHE A 172 16.56 -22.14 10.45
C PHE A 172 17.35 -23.21 11.22
N SER A 173 16.73 -24.02 12.08
CA SER A 173 17.44 -25.10 12.79
C SER A 173 17.52 -26.41 12.00
N ASP A 174 18.71 -27.01 11.95
CA ASP A 174 19.05 -28.38 11.52
C ASP A 174 18.71 -28.81 10.08
N GLY A 175 19.47 -28.31 9.10
CA GLY A 175 19.50 -28.82 7.72
C GLY A 175 18.24 -28.56 6.87
N GLY A 176 17.16 -28.06 7.48
CA GLY A 176 15.88 -27.70 6.85
C GLY A 176 15.69 -26.21 6.53
N ALA A 177 16.69 -25.36 6.81
CA ALA A 177 16.61 -23.91 6.65
C ALA A 177 16.25 -23.46 5.21
N TYR A 178 16.86 -24.11 4.22
CA TYR A 178 16.60 -23.84 2.81
C TYR A 178 15.19 -24.27 2.38
N LYS A 179 14.68 -25.39 2.92
CA LYS A 179 13.33 -25.88 2.61
C LYS A 179 12.26 -24.89 3.09
N ASN A 180 12.47 -24.26 4.25
CA ASN A 180 11.54 -23.25 4.77
C ASN A 180 11.63 -21.93 3.97
N ILE A 181 12.84 -21.51 3.57
CA ILE A 181 13.00 -20.36 2.66
C ILE A 181 12.30 -20.62 1.33
N ASP A 182 12.45 -21.80 0.72
CA ASP A 182 11.81 -22.15 -0.55
C ASP A 182 10.28 -22.17 -0.42
N ASP A 183 9.74 -22.70 0.68
CA ASP A 183 8.31 -22.69 0.96
C ASP A 183 7.77 -21.26 1.13
N ILE A 184 8.48 -20.41 1.87
CA ILE A 184 8.15 -18.98 2.01
C ILE A 184 8.25 -18.27 0.65
N ASN A 185 9.29 -18.56 -0.13
CA ASN A 185 9.53 -18.00 -1.44
C ASN A 185 8.41 -18.37 -2.42
N ASN A 186 7.95 -19.62 -2.41
CA ASN A 186 6.81 -20.11 -3.18
C ASN A 186 5.52 -19.40 -2.75
N ARG A 187 5.31 -19.20 -1.44
CA ARG A 187 4.18 -18.43 -0.94
C ARG A 187 4.22 -16.98 -1.41
N ILE A 188 5.38 -16.34 -1.41
CA ILE A 188 5.56 -14.98 -1.91
C ILE A 188 5.27 -14.92 -3.42
N ASN A 189 5.79 -15.86 -4.21
CA ASN A 189 5.51 -15.92 -5.65
C ASN A 189 4.00 -16.02 -5.91
N ARG A 190 3.28 -16.89 -5.21
CA ARG A 190 1.82 -16.99 -5.28
C ARG A 190 1.13 -15.67 -4.93
N MET A 191 1.61 -14.95 -3.92
CA MET A 191 1.05 -13.64 -3.55
C MET A 191 1.30 -12.58 -4.63
N VAL A 192 2.48 -12.57 -5.25
CA VAL A 192 2.84 -11.68 -6.37
C VAL A 192 1.98 -11.95 -7.61
N GLU A 193 1.76 -13.22 -7.94
CA GLU A 193 0.86 -13.65 -9.02
C GLU A 193 -0.58 -13.21 -8.76
N ASN A 194 -1.01 -13.25 -7.49
CA ASN A 194 -2.36 -12.89 -7.07
C ASN A 194 -2.58 -11.41 -6.75
N GLY A 195 -1.60 -10.54 -7.04
CA GLY A 195 -1.77 -9.09 -6.97
C GLY A 195 -1.53 -8.47 -5.59
N VAL A 196 -0.65 -9.05 -4.77
CA VAL A 196 -0.17 -8.38 -3.56
C VAL A 196 0.56 -7.08 -3.92
N ASN A 197 0.34 -6.02 -3.14
CA ASN A 197 0.99 -4.73 -3.33
C ASN A 197 2.17 -4.52 -2.38
N ILE A 198 2.06 -5.06 -1.18
CA ILE A 198 3.06 -4.93 -0.11
C ILE A 198 3.27 -6.32 0.51
N ILE A 199 4.52 -6.75 0.66
CA ILE A 199 4.88 -7.97 1.39
C ILE A 199 5.42 -7.54 2.76
N ASP A 200 4.77 -7.97 3.83
CA ASP A 200 5.14 -7.63 5.21
C ASP A 200 5.84 -8.79 5.88
N ILE A 201 7.13 -8.61 6.18
CA ILE A 201 8.00 -9.61 6.80
C ILE A 201 8.11 -9.33 8.29
N GLY A 202 7.74 -10.29 9.14
CA GLY A 202 7.92 -10.21 10.59
C GLY A 202 8.73 -11.39 11.13
N GLY A 203 9.77 -11.11 11.92
CA GLY A 203 10.63 -12.13 12.57
C GLY A 203 10.26 -12.41 14.02
N GLU A 204 9.50 -11.51 14.65
CA GLU A 204 9.04 -11.60 16.02
C GLU A 204 7.51 -11.71 16.10
N SER A 205 7.01 -12.55 17.01
CA SER A 205 5.58 -12.64 17.25
C SER A 205 5.13 -11.56 18.21
N THR A 206 4.18 -10.74 17.80
CA THR A 206 3.54 -9.71 18.65
C THR A 206 2.26 -10.21 19.33
N ARG A 207 2.02 -11.53 19.29
CA ARG A 207 0.85 -12.19 19.89
C ARG A 207 0.94 -12.21 21.43
N PRO A 208 -0.18 -12.35 22.14
CA PRO A 208 -0.14 -12.55 23.59
C PRO A 208 0.73 -13.75 23.99
N ASN A 209 1.53 -13.56 25.04
CA ASN A 209 2.47 -14.53 25.60
C ASN A 209 3.63 -14.93 24.67
N ALA A 210 3.90 -14.16 23.62
CA ALA A 210 5.07 -14.38 22.79
C ALA A 210 6.36 -14.11 23.57
N LYS A 211 7.41 -14.89 23.26
CA LYS A 211 8.76 -14.66 23.76
C LYS A 211 9.34 -13.43 23.04
N ILE A 212 9.74 -12.44 23.82
CA ILE A 212 10.48 -11.27 23.33
C ILE A 212 11.87 -11.74 22.91
N ILE A 213 12.31 -11.31 21.73
CA ILE A 213 13.64 -11.62 21.19
C ILE A 213 14.48 -10.35 21.08
N SER A 214 15.79 -10.49 20.98
CA SER A 214 16.67 -9.35 20.73
C SER A 214 16.54 -8.86 19.27
N SER A 215 16.95 -7.62 19.01
CA SER A 215 17.01 -7.08 17.64
C SER A 215 17.98 -7.86 16.74
N ASP A 216 19.06 -8.41 17.29
CA ASP A 216 19.98 -9.27 16.53
C ASP A 216 19.33 -10.62 16.18
N GLU A 217 18.62 -11.26 17.11
CA GLU A 217 17.89 -12.50 16.84
C GLU A 217 16.76 -12.29 15.82
N GLU A 218 16.03 -11.16 15.93
CA GLU A 218 15.02 -10.79 14.92
C GLU A 218 15.66 -10.61 13.54
N TRP A 219 16.78 -9.89 13.49
CA TRP A 219 17.50 -9.61 12.25
C TRP A 219 18.00 -10.89 11.58
N GLU A 220 18.63 -11.80 12.33
CA GLU A 220 19.11 -13.08 11.82
C GLU A 220 18.01 -13.90 11.14
N ARG A 221 16.77 -13.83 11.67
CA ARG A 221 15.61 -14.51 11.08
C ARG A 221 15.17 -13.87 9.77
N ILE A 222 15.04 -12.55 9.72
CA ILE A 222 14.44 -11.88 8.56
C ILE A 222 15.42 -11.60 7.43
N PHE A 223 16.71 -11.44 7.76
CA PHE A 223 17.74 -11.02 6.81
C PHE A 223 17.85 -11.91 5.56
N PRO A 224 17.90 -13.26 5.65
CA PRO A 224 17.99 -14.10 4.47
C PRO A 224 16.85 -13.88 3.48
N MET A 225 15.63 -13.70 3.99
CA MET A 225 14.45 -13.42 3.17
C MET A 225 14.51 -12.02 2.55
N LEU A 226 14.95 -11.02 3.32
CA LEU A 226 15.10 -9.65 2.79
C LEU A 226 16.17 -9.59 1.68
N GLN A 227 17.28 -10.33 1.80
CA GLN A 227 18.26 -10.44 0.73
C GLN A 227 17.68 -11.08 -0.53
N LEU A 228 16.93 -12.18 -0.40
CA LEU A 228 16.27 -12.83 -1.53
C LEU A 228 15.31 -11.87 -2.26
N LEU A 229 14.50 -11.12 -1.50
CA LEU A 229 13.55 -10.15 -2.06
C LEU A 229 14.26 -8.96 -2.72
N LYS A 230 15.39 -8.51 -2.17
CA LYS A 230 16.23 -7.46 -2.78
C LYS A 230 16.73 -7.90 -4.16
N GLU A 231 17.21 -9.13 -4.31
CA GLU A 231 17.66 -9.64 -5.62
C GLU A 231 16.51 -9.75 -6.63
N LYS A 232 15.33 -10.22 -6.20
CA LYS A 232 14.14 -10.26 -7.07
C LYS A 232 13.72 -8.88 -7.57
N ARG A 233 13.82 -7.85 -6.71
CA ARG A 233 13.49 -6.46 -7.06
C ARG A 233 14.43 -5.86 -8.09
N LYS A 234 15.73 -6.20 -8.07
CA LYS A 234 16.69 -5.73 -9.08
C LYS A 234 16.29 -6.09 -10.51
N HIS A 235 15.64 -7.23 -10.69
CA HIS A 235 15.21 -7.73 -12.01
C HIS A 235 13.74 -7.41 -12.33
N ASN A 236 13.01 -6.75 -11.42
CA ASN A 236 11.61 -6.42 -11.61
C ASN A 236 11.28 -5.08 -10.95
N VAL A 237 11.28 -4.02 -11.77
CA VAL A 237 10.97 -2.65 -11.34
C VAL A 237 9.53 -2.50 -10.80
N LEU A 238 8.66 -3.46 -11.10
CA LEU A 238 7.26 -3.48 -10.67
C LEU A 238 6.97 -4.53 -9.58
N TYR A 239 8.00 -4.98 -8.88
CA TYR A 239 7.83 -5.90 -7.76
C TYR A 239 7.07 -5.22 -6.59
N PRO A 240 6.30 -5.96 -5.77
CA PRO A 240 5.64 -5.40 -4.59
C PRO A 240 6.62 -4.70 -3.64
N HIS A 241 6.12 -3.68 -2.93
CA HIS A 241 6.90 -3.04 -1.87
C HIS A 241 7.16 -4.02 -0.72
N ILE A 242 8.29 -3.84 -0.05
CA ILE A 242 8.66 -4.63 1.11
C ILE A 242 8.45 -3.80 2.37
N SER A 243 7.77 -4.41 3.33
CA SER A 243 7.56 -3.91 4.68
C SER A 243 8.23 -4.83 5.69
N VAL A 244 8.80 -4.26 6.76
CA VAL A 244 9.33 -5.01 7.90
C VAL A 244 8.52 -4.68 9.15
N ASP A 245 7.90 -5.71 9.75
CA ASP A 245 7.13 -5.66 11.00
C ASP A 245 8.11 -5.77 12.18
N THR A 246 8.55 -4.61 12.68
CA THR A 246 9.51 -4.52 13.79
C THR A 246 9.25 -3.25 14.62
N TYR A 247 9.47 -3.37 15.92
CA TYR A 247 9.50 -2.25 16.86
C TYR A 247 10.92 -1.97 17.40
N HIS A 248 11.94 -2.68 16.88
CA HIS A 248 13.34 -2.48 17.24
C HIS A 248 13.99 -1.44 16.31
N PRO A 249 14.53 -0.33 16.84
CA PRO A 249 15.22 0.69 16.04
C PRO A 249 16.35 0.12 15.19
N GLU A 250 17.16 -0.80 15.75
CA GLU A 250 18.31 -1.39 15.05
C GLU A 250 17.88 -2.25 13.86
N THR A 251 16.82 -3.06 14.02
CA THR A 251 16.24 -3.85 12.92
C THR A 251 15.70 -2.91 11.83
N ALA A 252 15.00 -1.83 12.22
CA ALA A 252 14.46 -0.85 11.28
C ALA A 252 15.57 -0.15 10.47
N ILE A 253 16.67 0.25 11.12
CA ILE A 253 17.84 0.85 10.45
C ILE A 253 18.43 -0.12 9.41
N LYS A 254 18.74 -1.36 9.83
CA LYS A 254 19.32 -2.38 8.95
C LYS A 254 18.38 -2.69 7.76
N ALA A 255 17.07 -2.73 7.98
CA ALA A 255 16.08 -2.92 6.92
C ALA A 255 16.04 -1.75 5.92
N ILE A 256 16.09 -0.51 6.42
CA ILE A 256 16.13 0.70 5.58
C ILE A 256 17.38 0.71 4.70
N GLU A 257 18.55 0.33 5.25
CA GLU A 257 19.81 0.21 4.50
C GLU A 257 19.75 -0.85 3.40
N LEU A 258 18.97 -1.92 3.60
CA LEU A 258 18.70 -2.91 2.56
C LEU A 258 17.76 -2.41 1.45
N GLY A 259 17.07 -1.29 1.66
CA GLY A 259 16.19 -0.65 0.68
C GLY A 259 14.72 -1.04 0.79
N VAL A 260 14.24 -1.45 1.97
CA VAL A 260 12.79 -1.63 2.21
C VAL A 260 12.06 -0.29 2.10
N GLU A 261 10.80 -0.32 1.67
CA GLU A 261 10.00 0.87 1.46
C GLU A 261 9.17 1.29 2.68
N ILE A 262 8.84 0.33 3.55
CA ILE A 262 7.93 0.52 4.67
C ILE A 262 8.51 -0.12 5.93
N ILE A 263 8.39 0.57 7.08
CA ILE A 263 8.55 -0.04 8.39
C ILE A 263 7.19 -0.09 9.08
N ASN A 264 6.79 -1.27 9.55
CA ASN A 264 5.56 -1.50 10.27
C ASN A 264 5.85 -1.55 11.79
N ASP A 265 5.73 -0.39 12.44
CA ASP A 265 5.98 -0.26 13.88
C ASP A 265 4.68 -0.41 14.68
N VAL A 266 4.48 -1.62 15.19
CA VAL A 266 3.36 -1.96 16.07
C VAL A 266 3.37 -1.19 17.40
N SER A 267 4.50 -0.62 17.83
CA SER A 267 4.57 0.22 19.03
C SER A 267 3.98 1.62 18.79
N GLY A 268 3.79 2.02 17.53
CA GLY A 268 3.13 3.25 17.14
C GLY A 268 4.03 4.47 17.08
N LEU A 269 5.33 4.30 16.83
CA LEU A 269 6.33 5.38 16.83
C LEU A 269 6.30 6.18 18.13
N THR A 270 6.23 5.48 19.26
CA THR A 270 6.07 6.11 20.58
C THR A 270 7.39 6.29 21.33
N THR A 271 8.46 5.61 20.91
CA THR A 271 9.80 5.75 21.51
C THR A 271 10.63 6.82 20.78
N PRO A 272 11.47 7.59 21.50
CA PRO A 272 12.37 8.58 20.89
C PRO A 272 13.31 7.98 19.84
N GLU A 273 13.79 6.76 20.05
CA GLU A 273 14.72 6.06 19.16
C GLU A 273 14.06 5.74 17.82
N MET A 274 12.84 5.16 17.83
CA MET A 274 12.08 4.90 16.61
C MET A 274 11.70 6.20 15.89
N GLN A 275 11.37 7.26 16.64
CA GLN A 275 11.08 8.57 16.06
C GLN A 275 12.29 9.18 15.35
N ASP A 276 13.50 9.02 15.90
CA ASP A 276 14.73 9.49 15.25
C ASP A 276 15.02 8.73 13.96
N VAL A 277 14.87 7.40 13.96
CA VAL A 277 14.97 6.59 12.72
C VAL A 277 13.92 7.02 11.69
N ALA A 278 12.67 7.25 12.12
CA ALA A 278 11.60 7.68 11.23
C ALA A 278 11.84 9.09 10.64
N LYS A 279 12.36 10.02 11.44
CA LYS A 279 12.71 11.38 11.03
C LYS A 279 13.81 11.39 9.98
N ASN A 280 14.86 10.59 10.18
CA ASN A 280 16.05 10.58 9.33
C ASN A 280 15.93 9.66 8.09
N SER A 281 14.77 9.03 7.88
CA SER A 281 14.49 8.12 6.76
C SER A 281 13.52 8.69 5.73
N LYS A 282 13.40 8.03 4.57
CA LYS A 282 12.46 8.40 3.49
C LYS A 282 11.31 7.41 3.33
N GLN A 283 11.31 6.35 4.14
CA GLN A 283 10.36 5.25 4.14
C GLN A 283 9.02 5.66 4.70
N ASP A 284 7.97 4.95 4.28
CA ASP A 284 6.67 5.01 4.94
C ASP A 284 6.72 4.26 6.27
N TRP A 285 5.92 4.72 7.24
CA TRP A 285 5.85 4.14 8.57
C TRP A 285 4.42 3.83 8.95
N ILE A 286 4.13 2.58 9.30
CA ILE A 286 2.86 2.23 9.91
C ILE A 286 3.01 2.42 11.42
N ALA A 287 2.16 3.27 11.98
CA ALA A 287 2.09 3.54 13.41
C ALA A 287 0.77 2.98 13.97
N MET A 288 0.88 1.95 14.80
CA MET A 288 -0.29 1.25 15.36
C MET A 288 -0.66 1.72 16.76
N HIS A 289 -1.96 1.96 16.99
CA HIS A 289 -2.49 2.14 18.34
C HIS A 289 -2.49 0.80 19.11
N ASN A 290 -1.84 0.77 20.25
CA ASN A 290 -1.73 -0.40 21.14
C ASN A 290 -1.80 0.03 22.63
N LEU A 291 -1.94 -0.93 23.54
CA LEU A 291 -1.84 -0.74 25.01
C LEU A 291 -0.66 -1.52 25.61
N GLY A 292 0.28 -1.94 24.77
CA GLY A 292 1.38 -2.82 25.11
C GLY A 292 1.76 -3.71 23.94
N ILE A 293 3.07 -3.86 23.73
CA ILE A 293 3.71 -4.79 22.80
C ILE A 293 4.68 -5.65 23.63
N PRO A 294 4.54 -7.00 23.63
CA PRO A 294 3.49 -7.79 22.99
C PRO A 294 2.10 -7.52 23.60
N ALA A 295 1.04 -7.88 22.86
CA ALA A 295 -0.33 -7.66 23.32
C ALA A 295 -0.64 -8.41 24.63
N ASN A 296 -1.21 -7.73 25.62
CA ASN A 296 -1.69 -8.36 26.86
C ASN A 296 -3.23 -8.48 26.82
N LYS A 297 -3.78 -9.67 27.08
CA LYS A 297 -5.23 -9.92 27.05
C LYS A 297 -5.98 -9.24 28.19
N ASP A 298 -5.32 -9.01 29.31
CA ASP A 298 -5.91 -8.39 30.52
C ASP A 298 -5.85 -6.86 30.45
N LYS A 299 -5.10 -6.30 29.50
CA LYS A 299 -5.03 -4.86 29.24
C LYS A 299 -5.84 -4.51 28.01
N ILE A 300 -7.09 -4.12 28.20
CA ILE A 300 -7.95 -3.58 27.15
C ILE A 300 -8.22 -2.10 27.39
N ILE A 301 -8.73 -1.39 26.37
CA ILE A 301 -9.28 -0.05 26.56
C ILE A 301 -10.31 -0.18 27.69
N ALA A 302 -10.16 0.63 28.74
CA ALA A 302 -11.03 0.60 29.91
C ALA A 302 -12.50 0.62 29.47
N ASP A 303 -13.37 -0.06 30.22
CA ASP A 303 -14.80 -0.19 29.93
C ASP A 303 -15.51 1.16 30.01
N GLU A 304 -15.31 1.95 28.96
CA GLU A 304 -16.11 3.10 28.58
C GLU A 304 -17.27 2.60 27.72
N SER A 305 -18.34 3.38 27.59
CA SER A 305 -19.41 3.05 26.64
C SER A 305 -18.81 2.80 25.25
N LEU A 306 -19.36 1.85 24.48
CA LEU A 306 -18.82 1.49 23.17
C LEU A 306 -18.66 2.70 22.24
N ASP A 307 -19.47 3.73 22.42
CA ASP A 307 -19.39 4.98 21.65
C ASP A 307 -18.10 5.77 21.91
N LYS A 308 -17.50 5.66 23.10
CA LYS A 308 -16.25 6.35 23.49
C LYS A 308 -14.98 5.65 23.03
N ILE A 309 -15.04 4.37 22.64
CA ILE A 309 -13.85 3.62 22.18
C ILE A 309 -13.13 4.33 21.04
N ASN A 310 -13.88 4.84 20.06
CA ASN A 310 -13.29 5.57 18.94
C ASN A 310 -12.74 6.95 19.37
N GLU A 311 -13.35 7.60 20.36
CA GLU A 311 -12.84 8.87 20.91
C GLU A 311 -11.52 8.66 21.65
N THR A 312 -11.36 7.53 22.34
CA THR A 312 -10.10 7.19 23.00
C THR A 312 -8.98 6.97 21.99
N ILE A 313 -9.27 6.29 20.87
CA ILE A 313 -8.32 6.15 19.76
C ILE A 313 -8.05 7.50 19.09
N ASP A 314 -9.06 8.34 18.89
CA ASP A 314 -8.88 9.69 18.36
C ASP A 314 -7.94 10.53 19.23
N LYS A 315 -8.14 10.52 20.56
CA LYS A 315 -7.29 11.25 21.51
C LYS A 315 -5.85 10.79 21.43
N TRP A 316 -5.63 9.48 21.38
CA TRP A 316 -4.30 8.90 21.18
C TRP A 316 -3.69 9.36 19.85
N LEU A 317 -4.44 9.30 18.75
CA LEU A 317 -3.93 9.67 17.43
C LEU A 317 -3.63 11.17 17.34
N ILE A 318 -4.51 12.04 17.83
CA ILE A 318 -4.29 13.50 17.88
C ILE A 318 -3.03 13.83 18.69
N LYS A 319 -2.83 13.16 19.83
CA LYS A 319 -1.63 13.34 20.65
C LYS A 319 -0.37 12.93 19.87
N ASN A 320 -0.38 11.75 19.24
CA ASN A 320 0.80 11.23 18.55
C ASN A 320 1.12 11.99 17.26
N ILE A 321 0.13 12.48 16.52
CA ILE A 321 0.35 13.38 15.38
C ILE A 321 1.19 14.59 15.80
N LYS A 322 0.84 15.25 16.90
CA LYS A 322 1.61 16.39 17.43
C LYS A 322 3.03 16.00 17.83
N ILE A 323 3.22 14.79 18.37
CA ILE A 323 4.54 14.27 18.76
C ILE A 323 5.39 14.00 17.51
N TRP A 324 4.83 13.34 16.50
CA TRP A 324 5.53 13.06 15.24
C TRP A 324 5.92 14.34 14.51
N GLU A 325 5.01 15.33 14.42
CA GLU A 325 5.30 16.64 13.85
C GLU A 325 6.42 17.35 14.61
N LYS A 326 6.35 17.38 15.95
CA LYS A 326 7.39 18.01 16.79
C LYS A 326 8.74 17.31 16.64
N SER A 327 8.75 16.02 16.39
CA SER A 327 9.95 15.21 16.16
C SER A 327 10.53 15.41 14.75
N GLY A 328 9.82 16.12 13.86
CA GLY A 328 10.23 16.40 12.49
C GLY A 328 9.90 15.29 11.50
N ILE A 329 9.00 14.36 11.85
CA ILE A 329 8.56 13.30 10.95
C ILE A 329 7.56 13.88 9.95
N ASP A 330 7.79 13.64 8.65
CA ASP A 330 6.83 14.01 7.61
C ASP A 330 5.58 13.12 7.71
N LEU A 331 4.46 13.72 8.15
CA LEU A 331 3.17 13.03 8.29
C LEU A 331 2.66 12.42 6.99
N SER A 332 3.13 12.86 5.81
CA SER A 332 2.76 12.21 4.54
C SER A 332 3.26 10.75 4.46
N ARG A 333 4.29 10.41 5.23
CA ARG A 333 4.85 9.06 5.33
C ARG A 333 4.19 8.19 6.40
N ILE A 334 3.34 8.76 7.25
CA ILE A 334 2.68 8.00 8.31
C ILE A 334 1.39 7.35 7.81
N ILE A 335 1.25 6.06 8.09
CA ILE A 335 0.06 5.24 7.90
C ILE A 335 -0.45 4.84 9.28
N PHE A 336 -1.70 5.12 9.59
CA PHE A 336 -2.28 4.79 10.89
C PHE A 336 -2.94 3.40 10.89
N ASP A 337 -2.65 2.57 11.89
CA ASP A 337 -3.39 1.33 12.18
C ASP A 337 -4.10 1.44 13.55
N PRO A 338 -5.44 1.24 13.65
CA PRO A 338 -6.14 1.28 14.93
C PRO A 338 -5.80 0.10 15.88
N GLY A 339 -5.06 -0.90 15.39
CA GLY A 339 -4.49 -2.02 16.15
C GLY A 339 -5.53 -3.01 16.63
N ILE A 340 -6.20 -3.68 15.69
CA ILE A 340 -7.23 -4.69 16.00
C ILE A 340 -6.62 -5.88 16.76
N GLY A 341 -7.18 -6.15 17.95
CA GLY A 341 -6.70 -7.18 18.87
C GLY A 341 -5.49 -6.78 19.72
N PHE A 342 -5.02 -5.53 19.67
CA PHE A 342 -3.95 -5.01 20.51
C PHE A 342 -4.51 -4.11 21.62
N GLY A 343 -4.87 -4.73 22.74
CA GLY A 343 -5.57 -4.04 23.83
C GLY A 343 -7.02 -3.70 23.53
N LYS A 344 -7.69 -4.53 22.73
CA LYS A 344 -9.13 -4.48 22.50
C LYS A 344 -9.74 -5.86 22.63
N ASN A 345 -10.90 -5.95 23.27
CA ASN A 345 -11.72 -7.16 23.27
C ASN A 345 -12.48 -7.32 21.93
N SER A 346 -13.28 -8.39 21.81
CA SER A 346 -14.02 -8.66 20.57
C SER A 346 -15.02 -7.57 20.22
N THR A 347 -15.84 -7.13 21.17
CA THR A 347 -16.86 -6.10 20.96
C THR A 347 -16.24 -4.76 20.57
N GLN A 348 -15.17 -4.36 21.25
CA GLN A 348 -14.39 -3.15 20.93
C GLN A 348 -13.80 -3.24 19.53
N SER A 349 -13.25 -4.40 19.15
CA SER A 349 -12.70 -4.62 17.79
C SER A 349 -13.77 -4.45 16.71
N TYR A 350 -14.97 -5.01 16.89
CA TYR A 350 -16.08 -4.81 15.95
C TYR A 350 -16.55 -3.35 15.90
N LYS A 351 -16.62 -2.66 17.04
CA LYS A 351 -17.00 -1.25 17.09
C LYS A 351 -16.02 -0.37 16.32
N ILE A 352 -14.71 -0.60 16.47
CA ILE A 352 -13.68 0.11 15.70
C ILE A 352 -13.83 -0.17 14.21
N LEU A 353 -13.94 -1.45 13.82
CA LEU A 353 -14.10 -1.86 12.42
C LEU A 353 -15.39 -1.31 11.77
N SER A 354 -16.43 -1.01 12.56
CA SER A 354 -17.70 -0.48 12.05
C SER A 354 -17.60 0.94 11.49
N CYS A 355 -16.59 1.71 11.88
CA CYS A 355 -16.42 3.10 11.47
C CYS A 355 -14.95 3.52 11.27
N VAL A 356 -14.05 2.59 10.94
CA VAL A 356 -12.60 2.83 10.82
C VAL A 356 -12.25 3.88 9.76
N GLY A 357 -13.09 4.05 8.73
CA GLY A 357 -12.90 5.08 7.71
C GLY A 357 -12.86 6.51 8.27
N ARG A 358 -13.41 6.73 9.48
CA ARG A 358 -13.38 8.02 10.19
C ARG A 358 -11.96 8.55 10.38
N PHE A 359 -10.97 7.67 10.56
CA PHE A 359 -9.62 8.10 10.93
C PHE A 359 -8.89 8.83 9.79
N LYS A 360 -9.39 8.69 8.55
CA LYS A 360 -8.90 9.46 7.40
C LYS A 360 -9.09 10.97 7.56
N LYS A 361 -10.00 11.43 8.44
CA LYS A 361 -10.20 12.85 8.76
C LYS A 361 -8.93 13.52 9.32
N TYR A 362 -7.99 12.74 9.85
CA TYR A 362 -6.69 13.23 10.33
C TYR A 362 -5.66 13.43 9.21
N GLY A 363 -6.05 13.19 7.95
CA GLY A 363 -5.18 13.35 6.80
C GLY A 363 -4.01 12.36 6.79
N LEU A 364 -4.22 11.17 7.36
CA LEU A 364 -3.30 10.02 7.29
C LEU A 364 -3.96 8.88 6.52
N ARG A 365 -3.14 8.08 5.82
CA ARG A 365 -3.58 6.80 5.26
C ARG A 365 -3.96 5.85 6.39
N VAL A 366 -4.90 4.94 6.15
CA VAL A 366 -5.38 3.98 7.15
C VAL A 366 -5.11 2.55 6.69
N LEU A 367 -4.43 1.79 7.55
CA LEU A 367 -4.23 0.36 7.43
C LEU A 367 -5.12 -0.39 8.44
N VAL A 368 -5.60 -1.58 8.07
CA VAL A 368 -6.27 -2.48 9.03
C VAL A 368 -5.70 -3.89 8.95
N GLY A 369 -5.15 -4.37 10.07
CA GLY A 369 -4.72 -5.76 10.28
C GLY A 369 -5.72 -6.59 11.10
N HIS A 370 -6.81 -7.05 10.48
CA HIS A 370 -7.86 -7.86 11.14
C HIS A 370 -7.76 -9.37 10.89
N SER A 371 -6.90 -9.79 9.95
CA SER A 371 -6.90 -11.17 9.44
C SER A 371 -6.55 -12.23 10.48
N ARG A 372 -7.41 -13.26 10.58
CA ARG A 372 -7.27 -14.44 11.46
C ARG A 372 -7.12 -14.15 12.96
N LYS A 373 -7.44 -12.94 13.40
CA LYS A 373 -7.32 -12.52 14.80
C LYS A 373 -8.31 -13.26 15.72
N SER A 374 -8.03 -13.23 17.03
CA SER A 374 -8.84 -13.92 18.05
C SER A 374 -10.22 -13.31 18.28
N PHE A 375 -10.45 -12.04 17.93
CA PHE A 375 -11.77 -11.40 18.10
C PHE A 375 -12.88 -12.12 17.32
N LEU A 376 -12.50 -12.84 16.26
CA LEU A 376 -13.37 -13.64 15.41
C LEU A 376 -13.77 -14.99 16.05
N ASN A 377 -13.16 -15.41 17.16
CA ASN A 377 -13.38 -16.73 17.76
C ASN A 377 -14.85 -17.01 18.10
N ASN A 378 -15.62 -15.96 18.41
CA ASN A 378 -17.03 -16.09 18.80
C ASN A 378 -17.96 -16.30 17.61
N ILE A 379 -17.49 -16.03 16.38
CA ILE A 379 -18.26 -16.20 15.13
C ILE A 379 -17.75 -17.41 14.36
N SER A 380 -16.43 -17.60 14.33
CA SER A 380 -15.81 -18.63 13.50
C SER A 380 -15.92 -20.00 14.13
N LYS A 381 -16.45 -20.96 13.37
CA LYS A 381 -16.44 -22.38 13.72
C LYS A 381 -15.06 -23.01 13.53
N ASN A 382 -14.17 -22.40 12.75
CA ASN A 382 -12.82 -22.88 12.48
C ASN A 382 -11.77 -21.96 13.12
N GLN A 383 -11.29 -22.35 14.31
CA GLN A 383 -10.32 -21.52 15.04
C GLN A 383 -8.96 -21.40 14.34
N LYS A 384 -8.60 -22.34 13.45
CA LYS A 384 -7.31 -22.36 12.74
C LYS A 384 -7.33 -21.57 11.43
N ASN A 385 -8.47 -21.54 10.74
CA ASN A 385 -8.63 -20.78 9.49
C ASN A 385 -9.89 -19.93 9.52
N LYS A 386 -9.71 -18.61 9.55
CA LYS A 386 -10.78 -17.60 9.63
C LYS A 386 -10.80 -16.70 8.40
N ASP A 387 -10.38 -17.24 7.27
CA ASP A 387 -10.25 -16.49 6.01
C ASP A 387 -11.60 -15.99 5.50
N ILE A 388 -12.68 -16.75 5.68
CA ILE A 388 -14.04 -16.39 5.24
C ILE A 388 -14.56 -15.19 6.06
N GLU A 389 -14.43 -15.23 7.38
CA GLU A 389 -14.85 -14.15 8.27
C GLU A 389 -13.99 -12.90 8.05
N THR A 390 -12.67 -13.11 7.85
CA THR A 390 -11.75 -12.02 7.45
C THR A 390 -12.22 -11.38 6.16
N LEU A 391 -12.57 -12.17 5.14
CA LEU A 391 -12.99 -11.69 3.83
C LEU A 391 -14.28 -10.87 3.91
N GLY A 392 -15.29 -11.36 4.65
CA GLY A 392 -16.55 -10.64 4.84
C GLY A 392 -16.34 -9.26 5.49
N ILE A 393 -15.46 -9.18 6.49
CA ILE A 393 -15.08 -7.90 7.10
C ILE A 393 -14.33 -7.02 6.10
N SER A 394 -13.35 -7.57 5.36
CA SER A 394 -12.57 -6.84 4.36
C SER A 394 -13.47 -6.13 3.36
N MET A 395 -14.49 -6.81 2.81
CA MET A 395 -15.42 -6.19 1.85
C MET A 395 -16.20 -5.01 2.44
N LYS A 396 -16.54 -5.05 3.74
CA LYS A 396 -17.16 -3.90 4.44
C LYS A 396 -16.16 -2.75 4.65
N LEU A 397 -14.89 -3.06 4.89
CA LEU A 397 -13.83 -2.07 5.07
C LEU A 397 -13.54 -1.29 3.77
N LEU A 398 -13.71 -1.92 2.61
CA LEU A 398 -13.58 -1.25 1.30
C LEU A 398 -14.57 -0.10 1.14
N LYS A 399 -15.83 -0.30 1.56
CA LYS A 399 -16.86 0.74 1.55
C LYS A 399 -16.54 1.91 2.49
N GLN A 400 -15.68 1.67 3.48
CA GLN A 400 -15.16 2.69 4.39
C GLN A 400 -13.86 3.34 3.91
N LYS A 401 -13.41 3.03 2.68
CA LYS A 401 -12.26 3.64 2.01
C LYS A 401 -10.93 3.43 2.75
N VAL A 402 -10.77 2.26 3.38
CA VAL A 402 -9.51 1.82 4.02
C VAL A 402 -8.44 1.63 2.95
N ASP A 403 -7.29 2.28 3.16
CA ASP A 403 -6.22 2.38 2.15
C ASP A 403 -5.41 1.09 2.02
N ILE A 404 -5.19 0.37 3.13
CA ILE A 404 -4.38 -0.85 3.14
C ILE A 404 -5.06 -1.93 3.99
N LEU A 405 -5.20 -3.13 3.44
CA LEU A 405 -5.70 -4.30 4.17
C LEU A 405 -4.57 -5.32 4.35
N ARG A 406 -4.20 -5.58 5.61
CA ARG A 406 -3.15 -6.55 5.97
C ARG A 406 -3.75 -7.93 6.23
N VAL A 407 -3.50 -8.87 5.31
CA VAL A 407 -4.19 -10.16 5.23
C VAL A 407 -3.25 -11.35 4.98
N HIS A 408 -3.65 -12.54 5.46
CA HIS A 408 -2.87 -13.77 5.24
C HIS A 408 -3.06 -14.37 3.84
N ASN A 409 -4.28 -14.27 3.30
CA ASN A 409 -4.68 -14.88 2.03
C ASN A 409 -5.07 -13.79 1.04
N VAL A 410 -4.10 -13.31 0.26
CA VAL A 410 -4.29 -12.21 -0.70
C VAL A 410 -5.18 -12.65 -1.85
N GLU A 411 -5.03 -13.88 -2.35
CA GLU A 411 -5.77 -14.40 -3.50
C GLU A 411 -7.29 -14.30 -3.33
N ILE A 412 -7.83 -14.80 -2.21
CA ILE A 412 -9.28 -14.76 -2.00
C ILE A 412 -9.80 -13.32 -1.92
N HIS A 413 -8.98 -12.40 -1.39
CA HIS A 413 -9.34 -10.99 -1.25
C HIS A 413 -9.34 -10.29 -2.59
N THR A 414 -8.32 -10.50 -3.42
CA THR A 414 -8.25 -9.89 -4.76
C THR A 414 -9.34 -10.44 -5.67
N ARG A 415 -9.65 -11.75 -5.60
CA ARG A 415 -10.77 -12.36 -6.33
C ARG A 415 -12.11 -11.78 -5.90
N ALA A 416 -12.40 -11.75 -4.60
CA ALA A 416 -13.67 -11.20 -4.09
C ALA A 416 -13.83 -9.71 -4.40
N TYR A 417 -12.75 -8.92 -4.25
CA TYR A 417 -12.75 -7.51 -4.62
C TYR A 417 -13.09 -7.33 -6.10
N ARG A 418 -12.41 -8.04 -7.00
CA ARG A 418 -12.71 -7.99 -8.45
C ARG A 418 -14.16 -8.34 -8.75
N SER A 419 -14.72 -9.37 -8.11
CA SER A 419 -16.14 -9.71 -8.25
C SER A 419 -17.06 -8.60 -7.76
N SER A 420 -16.72 -7.94 -6.65
CA SER A 420 -17.50 -6.83 -6.10
C SER A 420 -17.51 -5.56 -6.96
N LEU A 421 -16.61 -5.44 -7.96
CA LEU A 421 -16.61 -4.31 -8.89
C LEU A 421 -17.59 -4.50 -10.07
N LYS A 422 -18.25 -5.66 -10.17
CA LYS A 422 -19.19 -6.01 -11.25
C LYS A 422 -20.66 -5.97 -10.78
N VAL A 423 -20.92 -5.67 -9.51
CA VAL A 423 -22.25 -5.59 -8.87
C VAL A 423 -22.33 -4.34 -8.00
#